data_AF-A0A1M5DC06-F1
#
_entry.id   AF-A0A1M5DC06-F1
#
_cell.length_a   1.000
_cell.length_b   1.000
_cell.length_c   1.000
_cell.angle_alpha   90.00
_cell.angle_beta   90.00
_cell.angle_gamma   90.00
#
_symmetry.space_group_name_H-M   'P 1'
#
loop_
_entity.id
_entity.type
_entity.pdbx_description
1 polymer ?
#
loop_
_entity_poly.entity_id
_entity_poly.type
_entity_poly.pdbx_seq_one_letter_code
_entity_poly.pdbx_strand_id
1 'polypeptide(L)'
;MNKKASIKFIPVSLFAFGLFSLIAPYFNAFSVAKRSRQKQLVMLLDKNKFSKKISDVVVDDIADKFEFLAKRKQKNFLLNLVDAKTRDLLPEDFNQHHSLSINNSIRNAFTHIDKISYASNSERLVLESKTKGIQIDDYQYLINFNNYNQEAGEFNGDTFNFDNQLINNLETLKNILNSKVEVEAIPAINRLFEDHKRKNGTLQLKEISIEDNLGKYHIKIVFPSISNEKISNNQQYSIYYESAALLIKEK
;
A
#
# COMPACT_ATOMS: atom_id res chain seq x y z
N MET A 1 56.43 -2.77 31.26
CA MET A 1 56.52 -1.70 30.24
C MET A 1 55.91 -2.18 28.93
N ASN A 2 54.81 -1.53 28.53
CA ASN A 2 54.20 -1.39 27.20
C ASN A 2 54.45 -2.47 26.11
N LYS A 3 53.47 -3.38 25.92
CA LYS A 3 53.23 -3.97 24.60
C LYS A 3 52.55 -2.90 23.72
N LYS A 4 53.34 -2.19 22.91
CA LYS A 4 52.78 -1.29 21.88
C LYS A 4 51.95 -2.14 20.91
N ALA A 5 50.64 -1.93 20.90
CA ALA A 5 49.76 -2.50 19.88
C ALA A 5 50.18 -1.91 18.52
N SER A 6 50.88 -2.71 17.71
CA SER A 6 51.12 -2.39 16.30
C SER A 6 49.77 -2.50 15.59
N ILE A 7 49.11 -1.37 15.36
CA ILE A 7 47.97 -1.31 14.45
C ILE A 7 48.58 -1.58 13.07
N LYS A 8 48.43 -2.83 12.59
CA LYS A 8 48.85 -3.23 11.25
C LYS A 8 48.06 -2.37 10.27
N PHE A 9 48.72 -1.38 9.67
CA PHE A 9 48.15 -0.57 8.60
C PHE A 9 47.76 -1.52 7.46
N ILE A 10 46.45 -1.67 7.23
CA ILE A 10 45.96 -2.34 6.04
C ILE A 10 46.40 -1.48 4.86
N PRO A 11 47.17 -2.01 3.89
CA PRO A 11 47.53 -1.24 2.71
C PRO A 11 46.24 -0.74 2.05
N VAL A 12 46.17 0.54 1.72
CA VAL A 12 44.99 1.15 1.09
C VAL A 12 44.60 0.38 -0.19
N SER A 13 45.59 -0.20 -0.87
CA SER A 13 45.39 -1.11 -2.01
C SER A 13 44.61 -2.38 -1.65
N LEU A 14 44.88 -3.03 -0.52
CA LEU A 14 44.19 -4.23 -0.07
C LEU A 14 42.74 -3.92 0.33
N PHE A 15 42.52 -2.76 0.96
CA PHE A 15 41.18 -2.27 1.27
C PHE A 15 40.37 -1.97 0.00
N ALA A 16 40.98 -1.27 -0.98
CA ALA A 16 40.34 -0.99 -2.26
C ALA A 16 40.02 -2.28 -3.04
N PHE A 17 40.91 -3.28 -3.02
CA PHE A 17 40.69 -4.56 -3.68
C PHE A 17 39.56 -5.36 -3.01
N GLY A 18 39.48 -5.33 -1.68
CA GLY A 18 38.38 -5.92 -0.93
C GLY A 18 37.04 -5.26 -1.25
N LEU A 19 37.00 -3.91 -1.28
CA LEU A 19 35.79 -3.16 -1.64
C LEU A 19 35.37 -3.44 -3.10
N PHE A 20 36.33 -3.46 -4.03
CA PHE A 20 36.05 -3.80 -5.43
C PHE A 20 35.51 -5.22 -5.57
N SER A 21 36.07 -6.19 -4.84
CA SER A 21 35.61 -7.58 -4.88
C SER A 21 34.18 -7.75 -4.37
N LEU A 22 33.75 -6.89 -3.44
CA LEU A 22 32.37 -6.85 -2.96
C LEU A 22 31.43 -6.22 -3.98
N ILE A 23 31.83 -5.17 -4.69
CA ILE A 23 30.94 -4.41 -5.60
C ILE A 23 30.91 -5.00 -7.03
N ALA A 24 32.04 -5.54 -7.53
CA ALA A 24 32.18 -6.02 -8.91
C ALA A 24 31.13 -7.07 -9.34
N PRO A 25 30.76 -8.07 -8.51
CA PRO A 25 29.71 -9.02 -8.88
C PRO A 25 28.37 -8.34 -9.17
N TYR A 26 28.02 -7.29 -8.41
CA TYR A 26 26.79 -6.54 -8.61
C TYR A 26 26.79 -5.83 -9.98
N PHE A 27 27.90 -5.20 -10.38
CA PHE A 27 27.99 -4.57 -11.71
C PHE A 27 27.76 -5.57 -12.84
N ASN A 28 28.29 -6.79 -12.72
CA ASN A 28 28.08 -7.85 -13.71
C ASN A 28 26.59 -8.27 -13.76
N ALA A 29 26.00 -8.58 -12.61
CA ALA A 29 24.59 -8.96 -12.52
C ALA A 29 23.65 -7.86 -13.06
N PHE A 30 23.92 -6.59 -12.74
CA PHE A 30 23.15 -5.46 -13.26
C PHE A 30 23.29 -5.30 -14.78
N SER A 31 24.49 -5.48 -15.31
CA SER A 31 24.74 -5.42 -16.76
C SER A 31 23.98 -6.51 -17.51
N VAL A 32 24.01 -7.75 -16.99
CA VAL A 32 23.29 -8.90 -17.57
C VAL A 32 21.78 -8.69 -17.51
N ALA A 33 21.23 -8.26 -16.37
CA ALA A 33 19.81 -7.97 -16.22
C ALA A 33 19.34 -6.89 -17.21
N LYS A 34 20.09 -5.81 -17.34
CA LYS A 34 19.83 -4.74 -18.31
C LYS A 34 19.78 -5.30 -19.75
N ARG A 35 20.82 -6.02 -20.17
CA ARG A 35 20.91 -6.56 -21.54
C ARG A 35 19.79 -7.56 -21.82
N SER A 36 19.45 -8.40 -20.84
CA SER A 36 18.35 -9.36 -20.95
C SER A 36 17.00 -8.64 -21.15
N ARG A 37 16.71 -7.62 -20.34
CA ARG A 37 15.47 -6.83 -20.47
C ARG A 37 15.40 -6.05 -21.78
N GLN A 38 16.51 -5.49 -22.27
CA GLN A 38 16.57 -4.85 -23.59
C GLN A 38 16.21 -5.83 -24.71
N LYS A 39 16.79 -7.04 -24.70
CA LYS A 39 16.50 -8.08 -25.70
C LYS A 39 15.03 -8.51 -25.66
N GLN A 40 14.50 -8.77 -24.46
CA GLN A 40 13.09 -9.14 -24.30
C GLN A 40 12.16 -8.05 -24.79
N LEU A 41 12.45 -6.78 -24.49
CA LEU A 41 11.63 -5.64 -24.92
C LEU A 41 11.55 -5.52 -26.45
N VAL A 42 12.69 -5.65 -27.13
CA VAL A 42 12.73 -5.64 -28.60
C VAL A 42 11.89 -6.79 -29.17
N MET A 43 12.08 -8.01 -28.64
CA MET A 43 11.31 -9.18 -29.08
C MET A 43 9.80 -9.01 -28.89
N LEU A 44 9.37 -8.40 -27.77
CA LEU A 44 7.96 -8.16 -27.48
C LEU A 44 7.37 -7.12 -28.43
N LEU A 45 8.08 -6.02 -28.68
CA LEU A 45 7.63 -4.95 -29.59
C LEU A 45 7.69 -5.34 -31.07
N ASP A 46 8.57 -6.25 -31.46
CA ASP A 46 8.60 -6.79 -32.82
C ASP A 46 7.37 -7.64 -33.11
N LYS A 47 6.95 -8.43 -32.12
CA LYS A 47 5.73 -9.24 -32.21
C LYS A 47 4.47 -8.40 -32.05
N ASN A 48 4.50 -7.40 -31.15
CA ASN A 48 3.33 -6.65 -30.73
C ASN A 48 3.57 -5.14 -30.86
N LYS A 49 3.27 -4.60 -32.05
CA LYS A 49 3.33 -3.15 -32.33
C LYS A 49 2.17 -2.42 -31.64
N PHE A 50 2.34 -1.14 -31.30
CA PHE A 50 1.37 -0.32 -30.55
C PHE A 50 -0.04 -0.23 -31.18
N SER A 51 -0.15 -0.41 -32.50
CA SER A 51 -1.42 -0.40 -33.23
C SER A 51 -2.11 -1.76 -33.30
N LYS A 52 -1.43 -2.86 -32.95
CA LYS A 52 -1.98 -4.22 -33.03
C LYS A 52 -2.80 -4.55 -31.78
N LYS A 53 -3.78 -5.42 -31.98
CA LYS A 53 -4.53 -6.06 -30.90
C LYS A 53 -3.58 -6.88 -30.02
N ILE A 54 -3.57 -6.63 -28.72
CA ILE A 54 -2.61 -7.19 -27.76
C ILE A 54 -3.29 -7.40 -26.39
N SER A 55 -2.92 -8.44 -25.64
CA SER A 55 -3.43 -8.62 -24.27
C SER A 55 -2.81 -7.61 -23.30
N ASP A 56 -3.59 -7.20 -22.30
CA ASP A 56 -3.14 -6.34 -21.20
C ASP A 56 -1.90 -6.87 -20.46
N VAL A 57 -1.80 -8.18 -20.21
CA VAL A 57 -0.63 -8.80 -19.58
C VAL A 57 0.66 -8.53 -20.37
N VAL A 58 0.59 -8.56 -21.71
CA VAL A 58 1.76 -8.28 -22.54
C VAL A 58 2.06 -6.78 -22.57
N VAL A 59 1.03 -5.92 -22.54
CA VAL A 59 1.19 -4.46 -22.42
C VAL A 59 1.88 -4.10 -21.11
N ASP A 60 1.45 -4.70 -20.00
CA ASP A 60 2.03 -4.52 -18.67
C ASP A 60 3.49 -4.98 -18.65
N ASP A 61 3.78 -6.16 -19.20
CA ASP A 61 5.14 -6.70 -19.28
C ASP A 61 6.07 -5.83 -20.17
N ILE A 62 5.52 -5.14 -21.17
CA ILE A 62 6.25 -4.13 -21.97
C ILE A 62 6.48 -2.86 -21.15
N ALA A 63 5.44 -2.31 -20.53
CA ALA A 63 5.50 -1.07 -19.75
C ALA A 63 6.48 -1.18 -18.58
N ASP A 64 6.48 -2.29 -17.86
CA ASP A 64 7.39 -2.58 -16.75
C ASP A 64 8.86 -2.64 -17.21
N LYS A 65 9.11 -3.15 -18.42
CA LYS A 65 10.47 -3.15 -19.02
C LYS A 65 10.91 -1.75 -19.42
N PHE A 66 10.01 -0.92 -19.95
CA PHE A 66 10.28 0.49 -20.21
C PHE A 66 10.65 1.21 -18.92
N GLU A 67 9.86 1.05 -17.87
CA GLU A 67 10.11 1.64 -16.55
C GLU A 67 11.47 1.19 -15.98
N PHE A 68 11.74 -0.12 -16.00
CA PHE A 68 13.00 -0.69 -15.50
C PHE A 68 14.23 -0.09 -16.19
N LEU A 69 14.17 0.08 -17.51
CA LEU A 69 15.26 0.63 -18.32
C LEU A 69 15.36 2.15 -18.17
N ALA A 70 14.23 2.85 -18.00
CA ALA A 70 14.17 4.28 -17.72
C ALA A 70 14.88 4.62 -16.39
N LYS A 71 14.57 3.88 -15.31
CA LYS A 71 15.26 3.99 -14.00
C LYS A 71 16.79 3.82 -14.11
N ARG A 72 17.28 3.18 -15.18
CA ARG A 72 18.71 2.93 -15.46
C ARG A 72 19.27 3.81 -16.58
N LYS A 73 18.65 4.97 -16.81
CA LYS A 73 19.11 6.01 -17.74
C LYS A 73 19.28 5.50 -19.19
N GLN A 74 18.41 4.59 -19.64
CA GLN A 74 18.45 4.05 -21.02
C GLN A 74 17.54 4.81 -22.00
N LYS A 75 17.40 6.13 -21.82
CA LYS A 75 16.51 6.99 -22.62
C LYS A 75 16.68 6.81 -24.13
N ASN A 76 17.90 6.95 -24.64
CA ASN A 76 18.18 6.87 -26.09
C ASN A 76 17.76 5.52 -26.69
N PHE A 77 18.00 4.42 -25.96
CA PHE A 77 17.56 3.09 -26.39
C PHE A 77 16.04 3.01 -26.45
N LEU A 78 15.34 3.49 -25.42
CA LEU A 78 13.88 3.43 -25.34
C LEU A 78 13.21 4.32 -26.40
N LEU A 79 13.73 5.52 -26.63
CA LEU A 79 13.20 6.43 -27.65
C LEU A 79 13.31 5.85 -29.06
N ASN A 80 14.32 5.02 -29.35
CA ASN A 80 14.46 4.34 -30.63
C ASN A 80 13.43 3.22 -30.85
N LEU A 81 12.72 2.77 -29.81
CA LEU A 81 11.73 1.69 -29.90
C LEU A 81 10.30 2.18 -30.05
N VAL A 82 10.07 3.49 -29.94
CA VAL A 82 8.74 4.11 -29.97
C VAL A 82 8.61 5.04 -31.18
N ASP A 83 7.38 5.17 -31.69
CA ASP A 83 7.06 6.10 -32.77
C ASP A 83 6.94 7.55 -32.26
N ALA A 84 6.86 8.51 -33.17
CA ALA A 84 6.79 9.93 -32.81
C ALA A 84 5.62 10.24 -31.87
N LYS A 85 4.43 9.68 -32.15
CA LYS A 85 3.24 9.86 -31.32
C LYS A 85 3.45 9.37 -29.89
N THR A 86 4.10 8.23 -29.70
CA THR A 86 4.39 7.68 -28.38
C THR A 86 5.49 8.46 -27.67
N ARG A 87 6.46 9.02 -28.41
CA ARG A 87 7.50 9.89 -27.83
C ARG A 87 6.90 11.14 -27.18
N ASP A 88 5.87 11.72 -27.79
CA ASP A 88 5.20 12.92 -27.26
C ASP A 88 4.47 12.66 -25.93
N LEU A 89 4.16 11.39 -25.63
CA LEU A 89 3.54 10.98 -24.37
C LEU A 89 4.58 10.74 -23.25
N LEU A 90 5.86 10.65 -23.59
CA LEU A 90 6.91 10.35 -22.63
C LEU A 90 7.45 11.64 -22.01
N PRO A 91 7.74 11.65 -20.71
CA PRO A 91 8.36 12.80 -20.07
C PRO A 91 9.72 13.10 -20.71
N GLU A 92 10.06 14.39 -20.81
CA GLU A 92 11.34 14.82 -21.36
C GLU A 92 12.51 14.19 -20.61
N ASP A 93 12.38 14.00 -19.29
CA ASP A 93 13.40 13.41 -18.44
C ASP A 93 13.01 12.04 -17.88
N PHE A 94 13.90 11.06 -18.08
CA PHE A 94 13.73 9.67 -17.63
C PHE A 94 14.31 9.48 -16.23
N ASN A 95 13.99 10.41 -15.33
CA ASN A 95 14.44 10.38 -13.95
C ASN A 95 13.56 9.43 -13.12
N GLN A 96 14.10 8.94 -12.00
CA GLN A 96 13.42 7.94 -11.17
C GLN A 96 12.03 8.39 -10.71
N HIS A 97 11.82 9.68 -10.46
CA HIS A 97 10.52 10.27 -10.13
C HIS A 97 9.47 10.16 -11.24
N HIS A 98 9.89 10.10 -12.52
CA HIS A 98 9.00 9.99 -13.67
C HIS A 98 8.85 8.56 -14.19
N SER A 99 9.51 7.58 -13.57
CA SER A 99 9.50 6.20 -14.03
C SER A 99 8.10 5.56 -14.03
N LEU A 100 7.29 5.84 -13.01
CA LEU A 100 5.87 5.43 -12.97
C LEU A 100 5.04 6.12 -14.07
N SER A 101 5.35 7.37 -14.39
CA SER A 101 4.72 8.10 -15.48
C SER A 101 5.03 7.44 -16.83
N ILE A 102 6.28 7.00 -17.04
CA ILE A 102 6.69 6.26 -18.24
C ILE A 102 5.90 4.96 -18.38
N ASN A 103 5.68 4.21 -17.29
CA ASN A 103 4.87 3.00 -17.30
C ASN A 103 3.47 3.29 -17.86
N ASN A 104 2.79 4.30 -17.27
CA ASN A 104 1.46 4.70 -17.67
C ASN A 104 1.41 5.23 -19.12
N SER A 105 2.37 6.06 -19.53
CA SER A 105 2.45 6.58 -20.90
C SER A 105 2.60 5.45 -21.93
N ILE A 106 3.42 4.44 -21.63
CA ILE A 106 3.60 3.29 -22.53
C ILE A 106 2.33 2.43 -22.59
N ARG A 107 1.65 2.19 -21.45
CA ARG A 107 0.35 1.49 -21.46
C ARG A 107 -0.66 2.22 -22.35
N ASN A 108 -0.76 3.55 -22.19
CA ASN A 108 -1.69 4.40 -22.94
C ASN A 108 -1.36 4.52 -24.43
N ALA A 109 -0.13 4.21 -24.84
CA ALA A 109 0.26 4.20 -26.25
C ALA A 109 -0.35 3.02 -27.03
N PHE A 110 -0.74 1.93 -26.35
CA PHE A 110 -1.43 0.81 -26.98
C PHE A 110 -2.92 1.14 -27.15
N THR A 111 -3.38 1.09 -28.41
CA THR A 111 -4.73 1.55 -28.78
C THR A 111 -5.79 0.44 -28.79
N HIS A 112 -5.36 -0.82 -28.89
CA HIS A 112 -6.24 -1.99 -29.01
C HIS A 112 -5.88 -3.06 -27.99
N ILE A 113 -6.14 -2.77 -26.71
CA ILE A 113 -5.84 -3.69 -25.61
C ILE A 113 -7.04 -4.62 -25.39
N ASP A 114 -6.81 -5.92 -25.55
CA ASP A 114 -7.68 -6.95 -24.99
C ASP A 114 -7.45 -7.00 -23.49
N LYS A 115 -8.30 -6.31 -22.75
CA LYS A 115 -8.33 -6.46 -21.31
C LYS A 115 -8.76 -7.89 -21.01
N ILE A 116 -7.88 -8.66 -20.37
CA ILE A 116 -8.34 -9.83 -19.66
C ILE A 116 -9.15 -9.24 -18.52
N SER A 117 -10.47 -9.32 -18.65
CA SER A 117 -11.37 -9.10 -17.54
C SER A 117 -11.01 -10.13 -16.47
N TYR A 118 -10.05 -9.80 -15.61
CA TYR A 118 -10.14 -10.20 -14.24
C TYR A 118 -11.45 -9.55 -13.80
N ALA A 119 -12.55 -10.30 -13.89
CA ALA A 119 -13.71 -9.97 -13.10
C ALA A 119 -13.14 -9.80 -11.70
N SER A 120 -13.15 -8.56 -11.20
CA SER A 120 -12.73 -8.31 -9.84
C SER A 120 -13.76 -9.05 -9.00
N ASN A 121 -13.47 -10.31 -8.71
CA ASN A 121 -14.11 -11.05 -7.64
C ASN A 121 -13.56 -10.48 -6.33
N SER A 122 -13.59 -9.15 -6.17
CA SER A 122 -13.46 -8.53 -4.87
C SER A 122 -14.74 -8.93 -4.15
N GLU A 123 -14.61 -9.96 -3.34
CA GLU A 123 -15.59 -10.29 -2.32
C GLU A 123 -15.56 -9.12 -1.35
N ARG A 124 -16.47 -8.16 -1.59
CA ARG A 124 -16.73 -7.05 -0.68
C ARG A 124 -17.99 -7.36 0.11
N LEU A 125 -17.84 -7.39 1.43
CA LEU A 125 -18.96 -7.41 2.35
C LEU A 125 -19.01 -6.05 3.04
N VAL A 126 -20.15 -5.39 2.93
CA VAL A 126 -20.45 -4.13 3.59
C VAL A 126 -21.43 -4.42 4.71
N LEU A 127 -21.10 -4.04 5.93
CA LEU A 127 -22.01 -4.06 7.06
C LEU A 127 -22.50 -2.62 7.26
N GLU A 128 -23.81 -2.42 7.20
CA GLU A 128 -24.45 -1.11 7.32
C GLU A 128 -25.40 -1.09 8.52
N SER A 129 -25.30 -0.07 9.36
CA SER A 129 -26.20 0.12 10.49
C SER A 129 -27.55 0.67 10.01
N LYS A 130 -28.65 0.02 10.40
CA LYS A 130 -30.00 0.57 10.23
C LYS A 130 -30.26 1.77 11.14
N THR A 131 -29.54 1.85 12.25
CA THR A 131 -29.70 2.93 13.23
C THR A 131 -28.91 4.15 12.75
N LYS A 132 -29.63 5.23 12.42
CA LYS A 132 -29.05 6.49 11.92
C LYS A 132 -28.67 7.48 13.02
N GLY A 133 -29.24 7.32 14.22
CA GLY A 133 -28.91 8.13 15.40
C GLY A 133 -28.11 7.30 16.40
N ILE A 134 -27.12 7.92 17.05
CA ILE A 134 -26.34 7.26 18.09
C ILE A 134 -27.00 7.57 19.43
N GLN A 135 -27.53 6.54 20.07
CA GLN A 135 -28.06 6.66 21.42
C GLN A 135 -26.88 6.67 22.41
N ILE A 136 -26.74 7.77 23.15
CA ILE A 136 -25.60 7.96 24.05
C ILE A 136 -25.85 7.41 25.47
N ASP A 137 -27.08 7.01 25.82
CA ASP A 137 -27.45 6.38 27.10
C ASP A 137 -26.70 6.93 28.33
N ASP A 138 -25.95 6.07 29.02
CA ASP A 138 -25.13 6.41 30.19
C ASP A 138 -23.70 6.80 29.84
N TYR A 139 -23.38 6.94 28.54
CA TYR A 139 -22.13 7.50 28.07
C TYR A 139 -22.14 9.03 28.21
N GLN A 140 -21.06 9.54 28.78
CA GLN A 140 -20.93 10.94 29.17
C GLN A 140 -20.37 11.80 28.03
N TYR A 141 -19.67 11.18 27.08
CA TYR A 141 -19.00 11.89 25.99
C TYR A 141 -19.04 11.11 24.68
N LEU A 142 -19.02 11.85 23.58
CA LEU A 142 -18.99 11.34 22.21
C LEU A 142 -17.89 12.07 21.43
N ILE A 143 -16.96 11.31 20.85
CA ILE A 143 -15.94 11.81 19.93
C ILE A 143 -16.21 11.20 18.56
N ASN A 144 -16.40 12.03 17.54
CA ASN A 144 -16.43 11.54 16.16
C ASN A 144 -15.02 11.49 15.63
N PHE A 145 -14.68 10.41 14.93
CA PHE A 145 -13.44 10.30 14.20
C PHE A 145 -13.70 9.71 12.83
N ASN A 146 -12.81 10.02 11.90
CA ASN A 146 -12.86 9.51 10.54
C ASN A 146 -11.51 8.88 10.19
N ASN A 147 -11.48 8.18 9.06
CA ASN A 147 -10.29 7.44 8.62
C ASN A 147 -9.10 8.32 8.22
N TYR A 148 -9.24 9.65 8.23
CA TYR A 148 -8.27 10.61 7.71
C TYR A 148 -7.67 11.51 8.80
N ASN A 149 -8.38 11.71 9.91
CA ASN A 149 -8.00 12.68 10.93
C ASN A 149 -7.61 11.98 12.23
N GLN A 150 -6.36 12.17 12.63
CA GLN A 150 -5.88 11.85 13.99
C GLN A 150 -6.35 12.95 14.94
N GLU A 151 -7.61 12.91 15.33
CA GLU A 151 -8.19 13.86 16.28
C GLU A 151 -8.00 13.35 17.71
N ALA A 152 -7.47 14.22 18.57
CA ALA A 152 -7.36 14.01 20.00
C ALA A 152 -8.60 14.60 20.69
N GLY A 153 -9.26 13.82 21.54
CA GLY A 153 -10.30 14.31 22.43
C GLY A 153 -9.81 14.37 23.87
N GLU A 154 -10.28 15.36 24.63
CA GLU A 154 -9.98 15.47 26.06
C GLU A 154 -11.23 15.23 26.90
N PHE A 155 -11.10 14.42 27.94
CA PHE A 155 -12.16 14.14 28.90
C PHE A 155 -11.58 13.95 30.30
N ASN A 156 -12.09 14.67 31.30
CA ASN A 156 -11.62 14.63 32.69
C ASN A 156 -10.09 14.82 32.86
N GLY A 157 -9.48 15.62 31.99
CA GLY A 157 -8.03 15.85 31.97
C GLY A 157 -7.20 14.72 31.36
N ASP A 158 -7.87 13.67 30.84
CA ASP A 158 -7.24 12.59 30.09
C ASP A 158 -7.42 12.80 28.58
N THR A 159 -6.38 12.49 27.80
CA THR A 159 -6.37 12.61 26.33
C THR A 159 -6.62 11.26 25.67
N PHE A 160 -7.59 11.22 24.76
CA PHE A 160 -7.92 10.10 23.91
C PHE A 160 -7.41 10.39 22.51
N ASN A 161 -6.53 9.54 22.00
CA ASN A 161 -6.03 9.60 20.63
C ASN A 161 -6.52 8.39 19.85
N PHE A 162 -6.88 8.63 18.61
CA PHE A 162 -7.23 7.60 17.68
C PHE A 162 -6.12 7.41 16.64
N ASP A 163 -5.59 6.20 16.55
CA ASP A 163 -4.50 5.88 15.65
C ASP A 163 -4.93 4.80 14.65
N ASN A 164 -5.11 5.22 13.39
CA ASN A 164 -5.24 4.30 12.27
C ASN A 164 -3.95 4.33 11.45
N GLN A 165 -3.24 3.20 11.38
CA GLN A 165 -2.00 3.06 10.63
C GLN A 165 -1.96 1.75 9.85
N LEU A 166 -1.18 1.76 8.77
CA LEU A 166 -0.73 0.56 8.09
C LEU A 166 0.67 0.22 8.59
N ILE A 167 0.75 -0.70 9.56
CA ILE A 167 2.02 -1.18 10.11
C ILE A 167 2.32 -2.55 9.49
N ASN A 168 3.41 -2.67 8.74
CA ASN A 168 3.79 -3.93 8.06
C ASN A 168 2.69 -4.50 7.13
N ASN A 169 1.96 -3.63 6.43
CA ASN A 169 0.77 -3.97 5.63
C ASN A 169 -0.41 -4.53 6.42
N LEU A 170 -0.38 -4.45 7.76
CA LEU A 170 -1.52 -4.73 8.62
C LEU A 170 -2.15 -3.41 9.03
N GLU A 171 -3.45 -3.30 8.80
CA GLU A 171 -4.23 -2.19 9.33
C GLU A 171 -4.33 -2.35 10.86
N THR A 172 -4.07 -1.27 11.58
CA THR A 172 -4.20 -1.16 13.03
C THR A 172 -5.19 -0.06 13.36
N LEU A 173 -6.07 -0.30 14.33
CA LEU A 173 -7.10 0.64 14.75
C LEU A 173 -7.09 0.76 16.27
N LYS A 174 -6.35 1.74 16.78
CA LYS A 174 -6.08 1.86 18.21
C LYS A 174 -6.74 3.07 18.84
N ASN A 175 -7.32 2.86 20.02
CA ASN A 175 -7.68 3.92 20.95
C ASN A 175 -6.60 4.01 22.01
N ILE A 176 -5.98 5.18 22.17
CA ILE A 176 -4.85 5.41 23.05
C ILE A 176 -5.24 6.44 24.11
N LEU A 177 -5.16 6.07 25.38
CA LEU A 177 -5.36 6.94 26.53
C LEU A 177 -4.03 7.43 27.08
N ASN A 178 -3.86 8.75 27.14
CA ASN A 178 -2.68 9.44 27.70
C ASN A 178 -1.34 8.93 27.15
N SER A 179 -1.32 8.48 25.89
CA SER A 179 -0.15 7.85 25.26
C SER A 179 0.44 6.65 26.00
N LYS A 180 -0.37 5.96 26.84
CA LYS A 180 0.09 4.88 27.73
C LYS A 180 -0.73 3.60 27.64
N VAL A 181 -2.05 3.73 27.63
CA VAL A 181 -2.96 2.56 27.58
C VAL A 181 -3.55 2.51 26.19
N GLU A 182 -3.52 1.35 25.55
CA GLU A 182 -4.05 1.16 24.20
C GLU A 182 -5.03 0.00 24.13
N VAL A 183 -6.04 0.15 23.28
CA VAL A 183 -6.98 -0.91 22.89
C VAL A 183 -7.02 -0.99 21.37
N GLU A 184 -6.88 -2.19 20.83
CA GLU A 184 -6.83 -2.49 19.40
C GLU A 184 -8.18 -3.08 18.93
N ALA A 185 -8.86 -2.40 18.00
CA ALA A 185 -10.21 -2.73 17.57
C ALA A 185 -10.25 -3.73 16.39
N ILE A 186 -9.16 -3.90 15.64
CA ILE A 186 -9.10 -4.78 14.46
C ILE A 186 -9.50 -6.25 14.76
N PRO A 187 -9.06 -6.89 15.86
CA PRO A 187 -9.51 -8.24 16.21
C PRO A 187 -11.02 -8.37 16.37
N ALA A 188 -11.68 -7.37 16.98
CA ALA A 188 -13.12 -7.35 17.15
C ALA A 188 -13.85 -7.11 15.83
N ILE A 189 -13.34 -6.21 14.98
CA ILE A 189 -13.84 -6.00 13.61
C ILE A 189 -13.75 -7.29 12.80
N ASN A 190 -12.61 -7.99 12.86
CA ASN A 190 -12.43 -9.23 12.13
C ASN A 190 -13.47 -10.28 12.55
N ARG A 191 -13.70 -10.47 13.86
CA ARG A 191 -14.74 -11.37 14.39
C ARG A 191 -16.13 -11.02 13.84
N LEU A 192 -16.49 -9.73 13.84
CA LEU A 192 -17.75 -9.24 13.30
C LEU A 192 -17.93 -9.63 11.82
N PHE A 193 -16.87 -9.60 11.00
CA PHE A 193 -16.91 -10.11 9.62
C PHE A 193 -16.87 -11.64 9.55
N GLU A 194 -16.21 -12.34 10.48
CA GLU A 194 -16.17 -13.80 10.52
C GLU A 194 -17.57 -14.41 10.65
N ASP A 195 -18.41 -13.80 11.48
CA ASP A 195 -19.81 -14.20 11.69
C ASP A 195 -20.67 -14.09 10.40
N HIS A 196 -20.16 -13.38 9.39
CA HIS A 196 -20.87 -13.06 8.16
C HIS A 196 -20.15 -13.50 6.87
N LYS A 197 -19.04 -14.27 6.99
CA LYS A 197 -18.12 -14.70 5.90
C LYS A 197 -18.73 -15.34 4.65
N ARG A 198 -20.00 -15.73 4.67
CA ARG A 198 -20.70 -16.37 3.52
C ARG A 198 -21.63 -15.43 2.76
N LYS A 199 -21.62 -14.14 3.09
CA LYS A 199 -22.46 -13.12 2.47
C LYS A 199 -21.59 -12.18 1.65
N ASN A 200 -22.01 -11.90 0.41
CA ASN A 200 -21.42 -10.88 -0.45
C ASN A 200 -22.42 -9.72 -0.60
N GLY A 201 -21.92 -8.49 -0.78
CA GLY A 201 -22.74 -7.29 -0.90
C GLY A 201 -23.02 -6.62 0.45
N THR A 202 -24.15 -5.92 0.57
CA THR A 202 -24.48 -5.13 1.76
C THR A 202 -25.40 -5.91 2.70
N LEU A 203 -24.98 -6.09 3.95
CA LEU A 203 -25.77 -6.64 5.04
C LEU A 203 -26.15 -5.52 6.02
N GLN A 204 -27.45 -5.39 6.24
CA GLN A 204 -28.01 -4.41 7.16
C GLN A 204 -28.11 -4.99 8.58
N LEU A 205 -27.38 -4.43 9.54
CA LEU A 205 -27.38 -4.79 10.95
C LEU A 205 -28.16 -3.75 11.76
N LYS A 206 -28.64 -4.10 12.97
CA LYS A 206 -29.33 -3.13 13.83
C LYS A 206 -28.38 -1.99 14.22
N GLU A 207 -27.20 -2.35 14.70
CA GLU A 207 -26.10 -1.46 15.06
C GLU A 207 -24.79 -2.21 14.82
N ILE A 208 -23.73 -1.47 14.55
CA ILE A 208 -22.37 -2.01 14.43
C ILE A 208 -21.55 -1.34 15.52
N SER A 209 -21.25 -2.08 16.58
CA SER A 209 -20.51 -1.54 17.71
C SER A 209 -19.49 -2.51 18.26
N ILE A 210 -18.42 -1.94 18.81
CA ILE A 210 -17.36 -2.66 19.51
C ILE A 210 -17.20 -2.01 20.88
N GLU A 211 -17.25 -2.82 21.92
CA GLU A 211 -17.10 -2.34 23.30
C GLU A 211 -15.82 -2.91 23.90
N ASP A 212 -15.12 -2.07 24.66
CA ASP A 212 -13.93 -2.49 25.40
C ASP A 212 -13.69 -1.56 26.61
N ASN A 213 -12.63 -1.85 27.34
CA ASN A 213 -12.22 -1.18 28.56
C ASN A 213 -10.86 -0.51 28.33
N LEU A 214 -10.81 0.83 28.44
CA LEU A 214 -9.60 1.62 28.25
C LEU A 214 -9.25 2.34 29.56
N GLY A 215 -8.36 1.75 30.36
CA GLY A 215 -7.99 2.27 31.68
C GLY A 215 -9.20 2.30 32.64
N LYS A 216 -9.51 3.48 33.18
CA LYS A 216 -10.68 3.71 34.05
C LYS A 216 -12.00 3.90 33.30
N TYR A 217 -11.97 3.83 31.96
CA TYR A 217 -13.13 4.07 31.11
C TYR A 217 -13.65 2.78 30.47
N HIS A 218 -14.96 2.71 30.30
CA HIS A 218 -15.61 1.82 29.38
C HIS A 218 -15.89 2.60 28.09
N ILE A 219 -15.51 2.01 26.96
CA ILE A 219 -15.61 2.65 25.64
C ILE A 219 -16.47 1.82 24.70
N LYS A 220 -17.22 2.51 23.85
CA LYS A 220 -18.00 1.90 22.76
C LYS A 220 -17.74 2.64 21.47
N ILE A 221 -17.25 1.93 20.47
CA ILE A 221 -17.07 2.44 19.12
C ILE A 221 -18.31 2.05 18.31
N VAL A 222 -18.95 3.02 17.67
CA VAL A 222 -20.13 2.81 16.82
C VAL A 222 -19.79 3.19 15.38
N PHE A 223 -20.04 2.27 14.45
CA PHE A 223 -19.81 2.45 13.02
C PHE A 223 -21.15 2.59 12.28
N PRO A 224 -21.35 3.66 11.49
CA PRO A 224 -22.48 3.73 10.56
C PRO A 224 -22.37 2.66 9.47
N SER A 225 -21.15 2.45 8.96
CA SER A 225 -20.83 1.44 7.95
C SER A 225 -19.38 1.02 8.07
N ILE A 226 -19.13 -0.27 7.91
CA ILE A 226 -17.79 -0.85 7.80
C ILE A 226 -17.80 -1.89 6.70
N SER A 227 -16.76 -1.92 5.87
CA SER A 227 -16.62 -2.89 4.81
C SER A 227 -15.27 -3.57 4.85
N ASN A 228 -15.24 -4.83 4.44
CA ASN A 228 -14.00 -5.52 4.17
C ASN A 228 -13.91 -5.81 2.66
N GLU A 229 -12.72 -5.68 2.10
CA GLU A 229 -12.49 -5.99 0.69
C GLU A 229 -11.27 -6.89 0.55
N LYS A 230 -11.45 -7.97 -0.20
CA LYS A 230 -10.34 -8.81 -0.64
C LYS A 230 -9.76 -8.25 -1.94
N ILE A 231 -8.62 -7.57 -1.83
CA ILE A 231 -7.87 -7.14 -3.01
C ILE A 231 -7.21 -8.38 -3.64
N SER A 232 -7.47 -8.60 -4.93
CA SER A 232 -6.93 -9.75 -5.67
C SER A 232 -5.40 -9.82 -5.51
N ASN A 233 -4.90 -10.98 -5.09
CA ASN A 233 -3.51 -11.34 -4.72
C ASN A 233 -3.10 -11.19 -3.25
N ASN A 234 -3.93 -10.62 -2.36
CA ASN A 234 -3.67 -10.65 -0.92
C ASN A 234 -4.62 -11.64 -0.20
N GLN A 235 -4.07 -12.41 0.75
CA GLN A 235 -4.89 -13.25 1.65
C GLN A 235 -5.57 -12.43 2.76
N GLN A 236 -5.27 -11.13 2.84
CA GLN A 236 -5.75 -10.23 3.88
C GLN A 236 -6.84 -9.32 3.33
N TYR A 237 -7.89 -9.15 4.13
CA TYR A 237 -8.94 -8.17 3.89
C TYR A 237 -8.47 -6.81 4.38
N SER A 238 -8.66 -5.77 3.57
CA SER A 238 -8.55 -4.38 4.02
C SER A 238 -9.90 -3.95 4.60
N ILE A 239 -9.86 -3.25 5.73
CA ILE A 239 -11.05 -2.71 6.39
C ILE A 239 -11.22 -1.26 5.96
N TYR A 240 -12.47 -0.86 5.73
CA TYR A 240 -12.81 0.51 5.34
C TYR A 240 -14.03 0.98 6.09
N TYR A 241 -13.97 2.16 6.68
CA TYR A 241 -15.10 2.89 7.25
C TYR A 241 -14.93 4.39 6.93
N GLU A 242 -16.04 5.12 6.80
CA GLU A 242 -15.97 6.57 6.53
C GLU A 242 -15.83 7.37 7.82
N SER A 243 -16.60 6.99 8.84
CA SER A 243 -16.63 7.62 10.15
C SER A 243 -17.00 6.61 11.22
N ALA A 244 -16.68 6.95 12.46
CA ALA A 244 -17.12 6.22 13.64
C ALA A 244 -17.23 7.18 14.83
N ALA A 245 -18.00 6.79 15.84
CA ALA A 245 -18.15 7.54 17.08
C ALA A 245 -17.62 6.71 18.24
N LEU A 246 -16.78 7.32 19.06
CA LEU A 246 -16.31 6.78 20.34
C LEU A 246 -17.19 7.36 21.45
N LEU A 247 -17.93 6.49 22.13
CA LEU A 247 -18.66 6.79 23.35
C LEU A 247 -17.81 6.43 24.56
N ILE A 248 -17.77 7.31 25.56
CA ILE A 248 -16.92 7.15 26.75
C ILE A 248 -17.76 7.31 28.02
N LYS A 249 -17.58 6.38 28.97
CA LYS A 249 -18.04 6.52 30.36
C LYS A 249 -17.00 6.03 31.35
N GLU A 250 -17.00 6.59 32.55
CA GLU A 250 -16.27 6.00 33.67
C GLU A 250 -16.90 4.66 34.09
N LYS A 251 -16.08 3.74 34.58
CA LYS A 251 -16.52 2.44 35.09
C LYS A 251 -17.12 2.52 36.48
#